data_AF-A0A1G9DNE9-F1
#
_entry.id   AF-A0A1G9DNE9-F1
#
_cell.length_a   1.000
_cell.length_b   1.000
_cell.length_c   1.000
_cell.angle_alpha   90.00
_cell.angle_beta   90.00
_cell.angle_gamma   90.00
#
_symmetry.space_group_name_H-M   'P 1'
#
loop_
_entity.id
_entity.type
_entity.pdbx_description
1 polymer ?
#
loop_
_entity_poly.entity_id
_entity_poly.type
_entity_poly.pdbx_seq_one_letter_code
_entity_poly.pdbx_strand_id
1 'polypeptide(L)'
;MRLILSRKGFDSSAGGCPSPIFPDGSLYPLPIPDARSGIQYGQLHFRDIPIGELVQDLTRGRHTATEGVHLDPDMYRDALSRRRGWRPLLGQTGAAQGHLRRQGVDEGDLFLFFGLFRPVEMVGGHWRFVKQAPARHVLWGWMGIGQVKAVDGLPMNALPWARYHPHFNIGADPRNTLYISSDEIDLCGRAASLPGAGIFPRLEERLVLTRPDSPRPSAWRLPDSFYPQPGRSPLSYHANLWRWEQGPGDMPGFCKLQSAARGQEFVLDMDQYPGVTAWLARLLSDLGQPAR
;
A
#
# COMPACT_ATOMS: atom_id res chain seq x y z
N MET A 1 -10.60 -16.47 0.11
CA MET A 1 -9.64 -15.41 0.55
C MET A 1 -10.00 -14.08 -0.12
N ARG A 2 -9.85 -12.93 0.56
CA ARG A 2 -10.06 -11.60 -0.02
C ARG A 2 -8.75 -10.88 -0.34
N LEU A 3 -8.75 -10.16 -1.46
CA LEU A 3 -7.72 -9.19 -1.82
C LEU A 3 -8.21 -7.79 -1.47
N ILE A 4 -7.38 -7.01 -0.80
CA ILE A 4 -7.63 -5.61 -0.47
C ILE A 4 -6.59 -4.74 -1.18
N LEU A 5 -7.00 -4.01 -2.23
CA LEU A 5 -6.18 -2.96 -2.82
C LEU A 5 -6.23 -1.75 -1.89
N SER A 6 -5.11 -1.46 -1.23
CA SER A 6 -5.02 -0.47 -0.16
C SER A 6 -4.16 0.72 -0.57
N ARG A 7 -4.75 1.90 -0.62
CA ARG A 7 -4.05 3.13 -0.99
C ARG A 7 -3.27 3.68 0.20
N LYS A 8 -1.95 3.83 0.05
CA LYS A 8 -1.02 4.28 1.09
C LYS A 8 0.03 5.25 0.57
N GLY A 9 0.61 5.99 1.50
CA GLY A 9 1.64 7.00 1.25
C GLY A 9 1.09 8.36 0.82
N PHE A 10 2.01 9.28 0.53
CA PHE A 10 1.71 10.63 0.10
C PHE A 10 0.84 10.70 -1.17
N ASP A 11 -0.04 11.69 -1.21
CA ASP A 11 -0.77 12.14 -2.39
C ASP A 11 -1.10 13.65 -2.32
N SER A 12 -1.94 14.15 -3.23
CA SER A 12 -2.33 15.57 -3.24
C SER A 12 -3.10 16.01 -1.99
N SER A 13 -3.77 15.10 -1.29
CA SER A 13 -4.55 15.36 -0.08
C SER A 13 -3.79 15.09 1.22
N ALA A 14 -2.89 14.11 1.23
CA ALA A 14 -2.08 13.72 2.37
C ALA A 14 -0.59 13.91 2.03
N GLY A 15 0.08 14.88 2.67
CA GLY A 15 1.48 15.26 2.37
C GLY A 15 1.66 16.21 1.18
N GLY A 16 0.72 16.22 0.23
CA GLY A 16 0.63 17.26 -0.81
C GLY A 16 1.58 17.09 -2.01
N CYS A 17 2.14 15.91 -2.23
CA CYS A 17 2.86 15.51 -3.44
C CYS A 17 2.82 13.99 -3.64
N PRO A 18 3.28 13.43 -4.78
CA PRO A 18 3.51 11.99 -4.92
C PRO A 18 4.71 11.49 -4.09
N SER A 19 4.77 10.18 -3.89
CA SER A 19 5.97 9.46 -3.42
C SER A 19 7.03 9.32 -4.52
N PRO A 20 8.33 9.23 -4.19
CA PRO A 20 9.41 9.15 -5.17
C PRO A 20 9.55 7.78 -5.84
N ILE A 21 9.86 7.81 -7.14
CA ILE A 21 10.51 6.72 -7.86
C ILE A 21 11.95 7.17 -8.10
N PHE A 22 12.92 6.52 -7.47
CA PHE A 22 14.32 6.89 -7.59
C PHE A 22 14.92 6.48 -8.94
N PRO A 23 16.06 7.07 -9.35
CA PRO A 23 16.71 6.74 -10.63
C PRO A 23 17.06 5.26 -10.83
N ASP A 24 17.31 4.52 -9.74
CA ASP A 24 17.57 3.08 -9.76
C ASP A 24 16.29 2.22 -9.87
N GLY A 25 15.13 2.88 -9.98
CA GLY A 25 13.80 2.30 -10.01
C GLY A 25 13.22 2.01 -8.63
N SER A 26 13.95 2.24 -7.54
CA SER A 26 13.42 1.93 -6.20
C SER A 26 12.23 2.82 -5.82
N LEU A 27 11.31 2.23 -5.06
CA LEU A 27 10.06 2.84 -4.63
C LEU A 27 10.12 3.07 -3.12
N TYR A 28 9.75 4.27 -2.69
CA TYR A 28 9.55 4.54 -1.27
C TYR A 28 8.23 5.29 -1.04
N PRO A 29 7.20 4.65 -0.46
CA PRO A 29 5.95 5.31 -0.12
C PRO A 29 6.20 6.24 1.08
N LEU A 30 6.15 7.56 0.86
CA LEU A 30 6.35 8.53 1.94
C LEU A 30 5.24 8.40 2.98
N PRO A 31 5.54 8.18 4.28
CA PRO A 31 4.53 8.13 5.33
C PRO A 31 3.90 9.51 5.51
N ILE A 32 2.57 9.58 5.70
CA ILE A 32 1.83 10.85 5.79
C ILE A 32 2.19 11.63 7.06
N PRO A 33 2.08 12.97 7.08
CA PRO A 33 2.36 13.74 8.30
C PRO A 33 1.32 13.45 9.39
N ASP A 34 1.77 13.36 10.65
CA ASP A 34 0.92 13.15 11.82
C ASP A 34 1.52 13.81 13.06
N ALA A 35 0.92 14.93 13.46
CA ALA A 35 1.35 15.72 14.60
C ALA A 35 1.22 14.99 15.96
N ARG A 36 0.50 13.86 16.01
CA ARG A 36 0.36 13.04 17.23
C ARG A 36 1.41 11.94 17.31
N SER A 37 2.14 11.69 16.23
CA SER A 37 3.17 10.66 16.19
C SER A 37 4.40 11.09 16.98
N GLY A 38 4.96 10.16 17.74
CA GLY A 38 6.27 10.33 18.39
C GLY A 38 7.44 10.06 17.45
N ILE A 39 7.18 9.59 16.23
CA ILE A 39 8.19 9.37 15.19
C ILE A 39 8.24 10.60 14.29
N GLN A 40 9.44 11.09 13.98
CA GLN A 40 9.67 12.23 13.09
C GLN A 40 10.34 11.79 11.78
N TYR A 41 10.20 12.57 10.71
CA TYR A 41 10.83 12.25 9.42
C TYR A 41 12.35 12.11 9.51
N GLY A 42 13.01 12.92 10.34
CA GLY A 42 14.46 12.91 10.54
C GLY A 42 14.98 11.63 11.23
N GLN A 43 14.11 10.80 11.78
CA GLN A 43 14.47 9.50 12.33
C GLN A 43 14.41 8.38 11.29
N LEU A 44 13.73 8.62 10.16
CA LEU A 44 13.50 7.62 9.12
C LEU A 44 14.62 7.62 8.09
N HIS A 45 14.99 6.42 7.68
CA HIS A 45 15.95 6.18 6.61
C HIS A 45 15.34 5.22 5.59
N PHE A 46 15.69 5.43 4.32
CA PHE A 46 15.48 4.45 3.27
C PHE A 46 16.82 4.17 2.60
N ARG A 47 17.44 3.04 2.96
CA ARG A 47 18.86 2.78 2.64
C ARG A 47 19.70 3.94 3.18
N ASP A 48 20.55 4.54 2.34
CA ASP A 48 21.40 5.68 2.71
C ASP A 48 20.71 7.04 2.52
N ILE A 49 19.40 7.09 2.26
CA ILE A 49 18.66 8.33 2.02
C ILE A 49 17.97 8.77 3.32
N PRO A 50 18.34 9.95 3.89
CA PRO A 50 17.63 10.56 5.00
C PRO A 50 16.25 11.04 4.55
N ILE A 51 15.19 10.53 5.16
CA ILE A 51 13.82 10.85 4.71
C ILE A 51 13.43 12.29 5.06
N GLY A 52 13.95 12.84 6.15
CA GLY A 52 13.75 14.25 6.50
C GLY A 52 14.15 15.22 5.39
N GLU A 53 15.35 15.04 4.82
CA GLU A 53 15.87 15.87 3.72
C GLU A 53 15.06 15.65 2.44
N LEU A 54 14.80 14.39 2.10
CA LEU A 54 13.99 14.01 0.93
C LEU A 54 12.60 14.66 0.95
N VAL A 55 11.90 14.59 2.08
CA VAL A 55 10.57 15.18 2.23
C VAL A 55 10.64 16.70 2.16
N GLN A 56 11.64 17.32 2.80
CA GLN A 56 11.84 18.76 2.75
C GLN A 56 12.06 19.25 1.31
N ASP A 57 12.91 18.56 0.54
CA ASP A 57 13.18 18.86 -0.87
C ASP A 57 11.92 18.73 -1.74
N LEU A 58 11.26 17.56 -1.69
CA LEU A 58 10.12 17.26 -2.56
C LEU A 58 8.88 18.12 -2.25
N THR A 59 8.75 18.56 -1.01
CA THR A 59 7.63 19.39 -0.54
C THR A 59 7.96 20.88 -0.51
N ARG A 60 9.19 21.26 -0.91
CA ARG A 60 9.70 22.64 -0.91
C ARG A 60 9.60 23.29 0.48
N GLY A 61 9.99 22.55 1.51
CA GLY A 61 10.01 23.01 2.90
C GLY A 61 8.66 23.04 3.60
N ARG A 62 7.58 22.57 2.97
CA ARG A 62 6.28 22.45 3.65
C ARG A 62 6.35 21.46 4.82
N HIS A 63 7.05 20.36 4.62
CA HIS A 63 7.30 19.35 5.63
C HIS A 63 8.79 19.32 5.96
N THR A 64 9.13 19.08 7.22
CA THR A 64 10.52 19.17 7.72
C THR A 64 10.91 17.92 8.52
N ALA A 65 12.21 17.74 8.76
CA ALA A 65 12.72 16.58 9.49
C ALA A 65 12.15 16.42 10.91
N THR A 66 11.70 17.51 11.55
CA THR A 66 11.15 17.48 12.93
C THR A 66 9.65 17.22 12.99
N GLU A 67 8.98 17.15 11.85
CA GLU A 67 7.54 16.90 11.80
C GLU A 67 7.23 15.42 12.08
N GLY A 68 6.16 15.18 12.85
CA GLY A 68 5.69 13.84 13.19
C GLY A 68 5.12 13.10 11.98
N VAL A 69 5.27 11.77 11.96
CA VAL A 69 4.93 10.93 10.79
C VAL A 69 4.07 9.75 11.17
N HIS A 70 3.07 9.49 10.34
CA HIS A 70 2.23 8.31 10.43
C HIS A 70 2.91 7.15 9.67
N LEU A 71 3.80 6.44 10.35
CA LEU A 71 4.43 5.24 9.78
C LEU A 71 3.43 4.07 9.77
N ASP A 72 2.54 4.09 8.78
CA ASP A 72 1.47 3.11 8.58
C ASP A 72 1.15 2.93 7.06
N PRO A 73 1.20 1.70 6.52
CA PRO A 73 1.67 0.48 7.18
C PRO A 73 3.17 0.54 7.46
N ASP A 74 3.58 -0.08 8.55
CA ASP A 74 4.98 -0.19 8.94
C ASP A 74 5.61 -1.42 8.28
N MET A 75 6.16 -1.25 7.08
CA MET A 75 6.64 -2.35 6.22
C MET A 75 8.17 -2.47 6.12
N TYR A 76 8.91 -1.44 6.51
CA TYR A 76 10.37 -1.37 6.31
C TYR A 76 11.09 -1.56 7.64
N ARG A 77 11.67 -2.74 7.88
CA ARG A 77 12.33 -3.03 9.15
C ARG A 77 13.43 -2.02 9.48
N ASP A 78 14.28 -1.71 8.49
CA ASP A 78 15.44 -0.85 8.69
C ASP A 78 15.11 0.65 8.72
N ALA A 79 13.84 1.04 8.57
CA ALA A 79 13.44 2.44 8.66
C ALA A 79 13.61 3.03 10.08
N LEU A 80 13.60 2.17 11.11
CA LEU A 80 13.80 2.53 12.52
C LEU A 80 14.53 1.38 13.25
N SER A 81 15.16 1.69 14.38
CA SER A 81 15.63 0.65 15.31
C SER A 81 14.45 -0.12 15.88
N ARG A 82 14.35 -1.43 15.58
CA ARG A 82 13.19 -2.27 15.94
C ARG A 82 13.43 -3.08 17.21
N ARG A 83 12.39 -3.18 18.03
CA ARG A 83 12.34 -4.14 19.15
C ARG A 83 12.21 -5.57 18.62
N ARG A 84 12.75 -6.54 19.36
CA ARG A 84 12.58 -7.97 19.03
C ARG A 84 11.09 -8.32 18.93
N GLY A 85 10.74 -9.09 17.92
CA GLY A 85 9.36 -9.47 17.63
C GLY A 85 8.61 -8.46 16.75
N TRP A 86 9.29 -7.43 16.23
CA TRP A 86 8.73 -6.59 15.18
C TRP A 86 8.26 -7.42 14.00
N ARG A 87 7.07 -7.07 13.51
CA ARG A 87 6.46 -7.64 12.32
C ARG A 87 5.81 -6.51 11.54
N PRO A 88 5.72 -6.61 10.20
CA PRO A 88 4.93 -5.68 9.43
C PRO A 88 3.50 -5.59 9.95
N LEU A 89 2.98 -4.37 10.04
CA LEU A 89 1.62 -4.13 10.52
C LEU A 89 0.97 -2.94 9.81
N LEU A 90 -0.36 -2.93 9.86
CA LEU A 90 -1.21 -1.86 9.39
C LEU A 90 -2.25 -1.54 10.46
N GLY A 91 -2.50 -0.27 10.74
CA GLY A 91 -3.63 0.18 11.52
C GLY A 91 -4.74 0.75 10.64
N GLN A 92 -5.99 0.52 11.02
CA GLN A 92 -7.14 1.17 10.41
C GLN A 92 -8.15 1.63 11.45
N THR A 93 -8.82 2.73 11.14
CA THR A 93 -9.93 3.23 11.94
C THR A 93 -11.01 3.91 11.08
N GLY A 94 -12.06 4.41 11.71
CA GLY A 94 -13.07 5.27 11.11
C GLY A 94 -13.84 4.58 9.98
N ALA A 95 -14.02 5.29 8.87
CA ALA A 95 -14.78 4.80 7.72
C ALA A 95 -14.08 3.64 6.99
N ALA A 96 -12.73 3.67 6.93
CA ALA A 96 -11.95 2.62 6.28
C ALA A 96 -12.05 1.30 7.06
N GLN A 97 -11.88 1.32 8.39
CA GLN A 97 -12.10 0.11 9.18
C GLN A 97 -13.55 -0.37 9.14
N GLY A 98 -14.51 0.55 9.20
CA GLY A 98 -15.92 0.20 9.06
C GLY A 98 -16.23 -0.47 7.72
N HIS A 99 -15.53 -0.11 6.65
CA HIS A 99 -15.63 -0.75 5.34
C HIS A 99 -15.03 -2.16 5.35
N LEU A 100 -13.78 -2.32 5.82
CA LEU A 100 -13.13 -3.63 5.93
C LEU A 100 -13.98 -4.63 6.72
N ARG A 101 -14.50 -4.23 7.88
CA ARG A 101 -15.42 -5.05 8.67
C ARG A 101 -16.69 -5.44 7.92
N ARG A 102 -17.33 -4.50 7.21
CA ARG A 102 -18.55 -4.80 6.41
C ARG A 102 -18.27 -5.72 5.22
N GLN A 103 -17.06 -5.69 4.68
CA GLN A 103 -16.63 -6.60 3.62
C GLN A 103 -16.21 -7.97 4.16
N GLY A 104 -16.15 -8.15 5.48
CA GLY A 104 -15.74 -9.39 6.14
C GLY A 104 -14.24 -9.66 6.01
N VAL A 105 -13.41 -8.60 5.99
CA VAL A 105 -11.95 -8.75 5.96
C VAL A 105 -11.45 -9.26 7.31
N ASP A 106 -10.69 -10.35 7.31
CA ASP A 106 -10.22 -11.04 8.51
C ASP A 106 -8.85 -11.74 8.31
N GLU A 107 -8.40 -12.48 9.32
CA GLU A 107 -7.22 -13.37 9.24
C GLU A 107 -7.29 -14.27 8.00
N GLY A 108 -6.15 -14.37 7.29
CA GLY A 108 -6.03 -15.09 6.02
C GLY A 108 -6.30 -14.23 4.77
N ASP A 109 -6.83 -13.01 4.90
CA ASP A 109 -6.96 -12.09 3.75
C ASP A 109 -5.66 -11.33 3.47
N LEU A 110 -5.56 -10.65 2.32
CA LEU A 110 -4.33 -10.02 1.85
C LEU A 110 -4.50 -8.56 1.46
N PHE A 111 -3.70 -7.68 2.06
CA PHE A 111 -3.49 -6.32 1.58
C PHE A 111 -2.45 -6.28 0.47
N LEU A 112 -2.79 -5.57 -0.61
CA LEU A 112 -1.87 -5.21 -1.69
C LEU A 112 -1.83 -3.68 -1.76
N PHE A 113 -0.70 -3.12 -1.35
CA PHE A 113 -0.54 -1.69 -1.17
C PHE A 113 -0.17 -1.00 -2.48
N PHE A 114 -0.82 0.11 -2.75
CA PHE A 114 -0.50 1.00 -3.86
C PHE A 114 -0.45 2.45 -3.41
N GLY A 115 0.28 3.29 -4.13
CA GLY A 115 0.42 4.71 -3.82
C GLY A 115 0.52 5.56 -5.07
N LEU A 116 0.50 6.88 -4.91
CA LEU A 116 0.78 7.81 -6.01
C LEU A 116 2.29 8.07 -6.07
N PHE A 117 2.92 7.73 -7.17
CA PHE A 117 4.36 7.80 -7.36
C PHE A 117 4.75 8.66 -8.55
N ARG A 118 5.91 9.32 -8.47
CA ARG A 118 6.48 10.11 -9.58
C ARG A 118 8.01 10.03 -9.57
N PRO A 119 8.67 9.92 -10.75
CA PRO A 119 10.13 9.94 -10.84
C PRO A 119 10.77 11.18 -10.25
N VAL A 120 11.87 10.97 -9.53
CA VAL A 120 12.72 12.03 -8.95
C VAL A 120 14.14 11.95 -9.50
N GLU A 121 14.83 13.07 -9.48
CA GLU A 121 16.23 13.22 -9.87
C GLU A 121 16.97 14.06 -8.82
N MET A 122 18.27 13.80 -8.66
CA MET A 122 19.17 14.56 -7.79
C MET A 122 19.81 15.68 -8.62
N VAL A 123 19.58 16.95 -8.26
CA VAL A 123 20.14 18.10 -8.96
C VAL A 123 20.66 19.12 -7.97
N GLY A 124 21.95 19.42 -8.03
CA GLY A 124 22.58 20.37 -7.12
C GLY A 124 22.52 19.96 -5.65
N GLY A 125 22.51 18.66 -5.36
CA GLY A 125 22.41 18.13 -3.99
C GLY A 125 20.98 18.04 -3.44
N HIS A 126 19.96 18.38 -4.24
CA HIS A 126 18.56 18.32 -3.82
C HIS A 126 17.75 17.37 -4.68
N TRP A 127 16.81 16.65 -4.05
CA TRP A 127 15.82 15.85 -4.75
C TRP A 127 14.74 16.72 -5.38
N ARG A 128 14.34 16.40 -6.62
CA ARG A 128 13.18 17.05 -7.24
C ARG A 128 12.45 16.08 -8.15
N PHE A 129 11.16 16.33 -8.38
CA PHE A 129 10.40 15.60 -9.38
C PHE A 129 10.88 15.92 -10.80
N VAL A 130 11.01 14.88 -11.63
CA VAL A 130 11.30 15.02 -13.06
C VAL A 130 10.12 15.74 -13.73
N LYS A 131 10.38 16.93 -14.29
CA LYS A 131 9.34 17.88 -14.73
C LYS A 131 8.30 17.30 -15.68
N GLN A 132 8.72 16.47 -16.63
CA GLN A 132 7.84 15.89 -17.66
C GLN A 132 7.32 14.49 -17.31
N ALA A 133 7.81 13.88 -16.23
CA ALA A 133 7.36 12.56 -15.83
C ALA A 133 6.00 12.65 -15.12
N PRO A 134 4.97 11.92 -15.58
CA PRO A 134 3.66 11.95 -14.95
C PRO A 134 3.64 11.12 -13.66
N ALA A 135 2.72 11.46 -12.76
CA ALA A 135 2.45 10.61 -11.60
C ALA A 135 1.64 9.37 -12.00
N ARG A 136 1.83 8.27 -11.26
CA ARG A 136 1.23 6.96 -11.53
C ARG A 136 0.80 6.30 -10.22
N HIS A 137 -0.29 5.55 -10.23
CA HIS A 137 -0.58 4.59 -9.18
C HIS A 137 0.28 3.35 -9.40
N VAL A 138 1.04 2.98 -8.37
CA VAL A 138 2.02 1.90 -8.43
C VAL A 138 1.84 1.01 -7.20
N LEU A 139 1.83 -0.31 -7.42
CA LEU A 139 1.91 -1.33 -6.39
C LEU A 139 3.31 -1.33 -5.78
N TRP A 140 3.41 -1.26 -4.46
CA TRP A 140 4.72 -1.15 -3.79
C TRP A 140 4.95 -2.19 -2.69
N GLY A 141 3.91 -2.87 -2.20
CA GLY A 141 4.07 -3.93 -1.21
C GLY A 141 2.81 -4.74 -0.95
N TRP A 142 2.93 -5.79 -0.13
CA TRP A 142 1.83 -6.65 0.28
C TRP A 142 1.95 -7.09 1.73
N MET A 143 0.82 -7.46 2.32
CA MET A 143 0.75 -8.03 3.67
C MET A 143 -0.48 -8.94 3.79
N GLY A 144 -0.25 -10.24 3.97
CA GLY A 144 -1.25 -11.20 4.45
C GLY A 144 -1.55 -10.97 5.92
N ILE A 145 -2.82 -11.07 6.29
CA ILE A 145 -3.29 -10.81 7.65
C ILE A 145 -3.11 -12.10 8.48
N GLY A 146 -2.21 -12.06 9.45
CA GLY A 146 -2.02 -13.14 10.40
C GLY A 146 -2.78 -12.94 11.70
N GLN A 147 -3.02 -11.69 12.10
CA GLN A 147 -3.83 -11.38 13.29
C GLN A 147 -4.61 -10.08 13.11
N VAL A 148 -5.83 -10.04 13.64
CA VAL A 148 -6.65 -8.83 13.76
C VAL A 148 -6.83 -8.48 15.24
N LYS A 149 -6.42 -7.28 15.66
CA LYS A 149 -6.46 -6.84 17.07
C LYS A 149 -7.16 -5.50 17.20
N ALA A 150 -8.27 -5.46 17.95
CA ALA A 150 -8.86 -4.20 18.40
C ALA A 150 -7.94 -3.55 19.44
N VAL A 151 -7.48 -2.32 19.18
CA VAL A 151 -6.45 -1.67 20.00
C VAL A 151 -6.93 -1.39 21.41
N ASP A 152 -8.15 -0.88 21.56
CA ASP A 152 -8.76 -0.56 22.86
C ASP A 152 -8.91 -1.79 23.78
N GLY A 153 -8.96 -2.99 23.20
CA GLY A 153 -9.03 -4.25 23.94
C GLY A 153 -7.67 -4.85 24.33
N LEU A 154 -6.55 -4.25 23.90
CA LEU A 154 -5.22 -4.78 24.19
C LEU A 154 -4.73 -4.35 25.57
N PRO A 155 -4.33 -5.28 26.45
CA PRO A 155 -3.71 -4.92 27.73
C PRO A 155 -2.38 -4.19 27.49
N MET A 156 -1.95 -3.31 28.40
CA MET A 156 -0.74 -2.48 28.23
C MET A 156 0.54 -3.26 27.88
N ASN A 157 0.68 -4.49 28.37
CA ASN A 157 1.84 -5.36 28.13
C ASN A 157 1.75 -6.16 26.81
N ALA A 158 0.62 -6.17 26.11
CA ALA A 158 0.52 -6.80 24.80
C ALA A 158 1.28 -6.00 23.74
N LEU A 159 1.86 -6.71 22.76
CA LEU A 159 2.59 -6.15 21.62
C LEU A 159 3.60 -5.05 21.99
N PRO A 160 4.52 -5.29 22.96
CA PRO A 160 5.45 -4.26 23.43
C PRO A 160 6.39 -3.74 22.33
N TRP A 161 6.56 -4.52 21.26
CA TRP A 161 7.34 -4.16 20.08
C TRP A 161 6.62 -3.16 19.17
N ALA A 162 5.28 -3.06 19.21
CA ALA A 162 4.47 -2.21 18.34
C ALA A 162 4.05 -0.88 18.98
N ARG A 163 4.38 -0.65 20.27
CA ARG A 163 3.83 0.49 21.05
C ARG A 163 4.22 1.88 20.56
N TYR A 164 5.22 2.00 19.69
CA TYR A 164 5.54 3.26 19.02
C TYR A 164 4.56 3.58 17.88
N HIS A 165 3.80 2.60 17.41
CA HIS A 165 2.97 2.73 16.21
C HIS A 165 1.87 3.79 16.43
N PRO A 166 1.57 4.65 15.44
CA PRO A 166 0.64 5.77 15.61
C PRO A 166 -0.73 5.40 16.18
N HIS A 167 -1.21 4.20 15.87
CA HIS A 167 -2.49 3.69 16.37
C HIS A 167 -2.57 3.48 17.90
N PHE A 168 -1.44 3.48 18.62
CA PHE A 168 -1.48 3.52 20.09
C PHE A 168 -1.61 4.93 20.68
N ASN A 169 -1.50 5.98 19.84
CA ASN A 169 -1.51 7.39 20.25
C ASN A 169 -2.78 8.14 19.82
N ILE A 170 -3.75 7.47 19.18
CA ILE A 170 -4.97 8.13 18.69
C ILE A 170 -6.03 8.37 19.79
N GLY A 171 -5.86 7.76 20.96
CA GLY A 171 -6.86 7.73 22.04
C GLY A 171 -7.82 6.54 21.91
N ALA A 172 -8.83 6.48 22.79
CA ALA A 172 -9.85 5.45 22.75
C ALA A 172 -10.70 5.60 21.47
N ASP A 173 -10.77 4.55 20.69
CA ASP A 173 -11.59 4.46 19.48
C ASP A 173 -11.97 2.99 19.24
N PRO A 174 -13.26 2.62 19.38
CA PRO A 174 -13.71 1.23 19.25
C PRO A 174 -13.55 0.67 17.83
N ARG A 175 -13.20 1.51 16.85
CA ARG A 175 -12.87 1.09 15.48
C ARG A 175 -11.37 1.03 15.24
N ASN A 176 -10.53 1.37 16.20
CA ASN A 176 -9.08 1.27 16.06
C ASN A 176 -8.65 -0.19 16.03
N THR A 177 -8.17 -0.64 14.87
CA THR A 177 -7.81 -2.04 14.62
C THR A 177 -6.42 -2.13 14.04
N LEU A 178 -5.60 -3.03 14.58
CA LEU A 178 -4.32 -3.43 14.00
C LEU A 178 -4.47 -4.75 13.25
N TYR A 179 -3.96 -4.76 12.03
CA TYR A 179 -3.72 -5.93 11.20
C TYR A 179 -2.23 -6.23 11.25
N ILE A 180 -1.87 -7.39 11.79
CA ILE A 180 -0.47 -7.82 11.90
C ILE A 180 -0.24 -8.88 10.84
N SER A 181 0.89 -8.77 10.13
CA SER A 181 1.28 -9.72 9.09
C SER A 181 1.25 -11.18 9.57
N SER A 182 0.94 -12.11 8.66
CA SER A 182 1.27 -13.52 8.82
C SER A 182 2.76 -13.75 8.52
N ASP A 183 3.32 -14.89 8.96
CA ASP A 183 4.70 -15.24 8.59
C ASP A 183 4.77 -15.67 7.12
N GLU A 184 3.71 -16.35 6.67
CA GLU A 184 3.55 -16.87 5.32
C GLU A 184 2.12 -16.66 4.82
N ILE A 185 1.95 -16.64 3.51
CA ILE A 185 0.65 -16.66 2.84
C ILE A 185 0.56 -17.89 1.92
N ASP A 186 -0.61 -18.53 1.95
CA ASP A 186 -0.97 -19.57 1.01
C ASP A 186 -1.87 -18.99 -0.08
N LEU A 187 -1.31 -18.85 -1.29
CA LEU A 187 -2.10 -18.51 -2.47
C LEU A 187 -2.33 -19.81 -3.25
N CYS A 188 -3.55 -20.33 -3.15
CA CYS A 188 -3.99 -21.60 -3.74
C CYS A 188 -3.37 -21.84 -5.12
N GLY A 189 -2.67 -22.97 -5.27
CA GLY A 189 -2.02 -23.37 -6.52
C GLY A 189 -0.49 -23.26 -6.54
N ARG A 190 0.17 -22.91 -5.42
CA ARG A 190 1.63 -23.06 -5.26
C ARG A 190 1.99 -24.25 -4.40
N ALA A 191 3.14 -24.86 -4.72
CA ALA A 191 3.75 -25.93 -3.92
C ALA A 191 4.54 -25.40 -2.70
N ALA A 192 4.91 -24.12 -2.71
CA ALA A 192 5.65 -23.48 -1.63
C ALA A 192 4.96 -22.16 -1.22
N SER A 193 4.86 -21.95 0.09
CA SER A 193 4.35 -20.73 0.70
C SER A 193 5.22 -19.52 0.35
N LEU A 194 4.58 -18.35 0.29
CA LEU A 194 5.27 -17.08 0.08
C LEU A 194 5.39 -16.34 1.41
N PRO A 195 6.37 -15.43 1.57
CA PRO A 195 6.45 -14.59 2.76
C PRO A 195 5.15 -13.80 2.97
N GLY A 196 4.69 -13.75 4.21
CA GLY A 196 3.41 -13.13 4.54
C GLY A 196 3.41 -11.62 4.37
N ALA A 197 4.57 -10.98 4.26
CA ALA A 197 4.68 -9.56 3.98
C ALA A 197 5.94 -9.24 3.17
N GLY A 198 5.87 -8.19 2.35
CA GLY A 198 7.02 -7.72 1.60
C GLY A 198 6.76 -6.49 0.74
N ILE A 199 7.80 -6.10 0.03
CA ILE A 199 7.83 -4.91 -0.84
C ILE A 199 8.23 -5.30 -2.26
N PHE A 200 7.85 -4.48 -3.23
CA PHE A 200 8.43 -4.51 -4.57
C PHE A 200 9.60 -3.54 -4.61
N PRO A 201 10.85 -4.03 -4.70
CA PRO A 201 12.05 -3.22 -4.47
C PRO A 201 12.37 -2.26 -5.62
N ARG A 202 11.84 -2.54 -6.81
CA ARG A 202 12.05 -1.77 -8.04
C ARG A 202 10.76 -1.68 -8.82
N LEU A 203 10.59 -0.57 -9.53
CA LEU A 203 9.50 -0.35 -10.46
C LEU A 203 9.60 -1.30 -11.64
N GLU A 204 8.48 -1.95 -11.92
CA GLU A 204 8.27 -2.83 -13.07
C GLU A 204 6.94 -2.47 -13.72
N GLU A 205 6.81 -2.66 -15.04
CA GLU A 205 5.57 -2.29 -15.76
C GLU A 205 4.34 -3.00 -15.16
N ARG A 206 4.51 -4.25 -14.70
CA ARG A 206 3.47 -5.07 -14.07
C ARG A 206 2.95 -4.51 -12.75
N LEU A 207 3.69 -3.60 -12.11
CA LEU A 207 3.31 -2.94 -10.86
C LEU A 207 2.57 -1.62 -11.08
N VAL A 208 2.58 -1.08 -12.31
CA VAL A 208 1.94 0.19 -12.61
C VAL A 208 0.46 -0.04 -12.89
N LEU A 209 -0.39 0.39 -11.96
CA LEU A 209 -1.84 0.32 -12.12
C LEU A 209 -2.30 1.32 -13.17
N THR A 210 -1.76 2.53 -13.20
CA THR A 210 -2.12 3.54 -14.20
C THR A 210 -1.77 3.08 -15.61
N ARG A 211 -2.72 3.16 -16.54
CA ARG A 211 -2.52 2.77 -17.93
C ARG A 211 -1.45 3.67 -18.59
N PRO A 212 -0.51 3.11 -19.39
CA PRO A 212 0.64 3.88 -19.91
C PRO A 212 0.29 5.14 -20.72
N ASP A 213 -0.79 5.08 -21.49
CA ASP A 213 -1.32 6.13 -22.38
C ASP A 213 -2.16 7.21 -21.65
N SER A 214 -2.40 7.05 -20.34
CA SER A 214 -3.25 7.98 -19.60
C SER A 214 -2.42 8.98 -18.78
N PRO A 215 -2.74 10.29 -18.83
CA PRO A 215 -2.18 11.25 -17.88
C PRO A 215 -2.86 11.16 -16.49
N ARG A 216 -4.00 10.47 -16.38
CA ARG A 216 -4.79 10.37 -15.13
C ARG A 216 -4.38 9.15 -14.31
N PRO A 217 -3.85 9.31 -13.09
CA PRO A 217 -3.43 8.18 -12.26
C PRO A 217 -4.54 7.15 -11.97
N SER A 218 -5.79 7.62 -11.89
CA SER A 218 -6.98 6.79 -11.63
C SER A 218 -7.44 5.93 -12.82
N ALA A 219 -6.90 6.15 -14.03
CA ALA A 219 -7.23 5.32 -15.18
C ALA A 219 -6.32 4.10 -15.18
N TRP A 220 -6.85 2.98 -14.71
CA TRP A 220 -6.10 1.77 -14.46
C TRP A 220 -6.15 0.76 -15.60
N ARG A 221 -5.13 -0.08 -15.66
CA ARG A 221 -5.04 -1.32 -16.41
C ARG A 221 -4.82 -2.46 -15.42
N LEU A 222 -5.73 -3.41 -15.37
CA LEU A 222 -5.69 -4.59 -14.50
C LEU A 222 -5.75 -5.85 -15.36
N PRO A 223 -5.30 -7.02 -14.86
CA PRO A 223 -5.57 -8.29 -15.53
C PRO A 223 -7.06 -8.46 -15.82
N ASP A 224 -7.42 -9.06 -16.95
CA ASP A 224 -8.83 -9.24 -17.36
C ASP A 224 -9.62 -10.09 -16.36
N SER A 225 -8.92 -10.91 -15.57
CA SER A 225 -9.50 -11.64 -14.44
C SER A 225 -10.12 -10.74 -13.36
N PHE A 226 -9.88 -9.43 -13.35
CA PHE A 226 -10.59 -8.49 -12.47
C PHE A 226 -11.94 -8.03 -13.02
N TYR A 227 -12.21 -8.23 -14.32
CA TYR A 227 -13.42 -7.70 -14.95
C TYR A 227 -14.68 -8.29 -14.31
N PRO A 228 -15.67 -7.47 -13.92
CA PRO A 228 -16.92 -7.94 -13.31
C PRO A 228 -17.65 -8.98 -14.18
N GLN A 229 -18.07 -10.09 -13.57
CA GLN A 229 -18.81 -11.16 -14.24
C GLN A 229 -20.22 -11.28 -13.65
N PRO A 230 -21.23 -11.69 -14.45
CA PRO A 230 -22.55 -11.99 -13.92
C PRO A 230 -22.51 -13.00 -12.77
N GLY A 231 -23.28 -12.73 -11.71
CA GLY A 231 -23.35 -13.62 -10.54
C GLY A 231 -22.14 -13.56 -9.59
N ARG A 232 -21.18 -12.65 -9.82
CA ARG A 232 -20.03 -12.43 -8.94
C ARG A 232 -20.04 -11.04 -8.32
N SER A 233 -19.52 -10.92 -7.11
CA SER A 233 -19.39 -9.65 -6.39
C SER A 233 -18.18 -8.87 -6.92
N PRO A 234 -18.38 -7.74 -7.61
CA PRO A 234 -17.26 -6.97 -8.17
C PRO A 234 -16.41 -6.31 -7.08
N LEU A 235 -15.23 -5.83 -7.47
CA LEU A 235 -14.35 -5.03 -6.61
C LEU A 235 -15.15 -3.90 -5.93
N SER A 236 -15.07 -3.81 -4.60
CA SER A 236 -15.87 -2.86 -3.83
C SER A 236 -15.65 -1.42 -4.32
N TYR A 237 -16.70 -0.59 -4.31
CA TYR A 237 -16.77 0.75 -4.93
C TYR A 237 -16.71 0.79 -6.47
N HIS A 238 -16.58 -0.36 -7.14
CA HIS A 238 -16.47 -0.46 -8.60
C HIS A 238 -17.54 -1.35 -9.23
N ALA A 239 -18.72 -1.48 -8.60
CA ALA A 239 -19.82 -2.28 -9.17
C ALA A 239 -20.43 -1.69 -10.45
N ASN A 240 -20.29 -0.37 -10.67
CA ASN A 240 -20.83 0.29 -11.85
C ASN A 240 -19.99 -0.04 -13.09
N LEU A 241 -20.56 -0.80 -14.03
CA LEU A 241 -19.89 -1.29 -15.23
C LEU A 241 -19.34 -0.18 -16.15
N TRP A 242 -19.89 1.03 -16.15
CA TRP A 242 -19.34 2.15 -16.95
C TRP A 242 -17.90 2.51 -16.58
N ARG A 243 -17.45 2.14 -15.36
CA ARG A 243 -16.06 2.32 -14.94
C ARG A 243 -15.12 1.31 -15.58
N TRP A 244 -15.64 0.26 -16.20
CA TRP A 244 -14.88 -0.82 -16.77
C TRP A 244 -14.97 -0.82 -18.29
N GLU A 245 -13.91 -1.26 -18.93
CA GLU A 245 -13.87 -1.55 -20.36
C GLU A 245 -13.05 -2.83 -20.51
N GLN A 246 -13.63 -3.88 -21.10
CA GLN A 246 -12.82 -5.05 -21.48
C GLN A 246 -11.79 -4.60 -22.51
N GLY A 247 -10.60 -5.19 -22.47
CA GLY A 247 -9.60 -4.93 -23.52
C GLY A 247 -10.21 -5.25 -24.89
N PRO A 248 -9.94 -4.44 -25.94
CA PRO A 248 -10.26 -4.84 -27.30
C PRO A 248 -9.55 -6.17 -27.62
N GLY A 249 -10.10 -6.96 -28.55
CA GLY A 249 -9.57 -8.28 -28.92
C GLY A 249 -8.07 -8.30 -29.28
N ASP A 250 -7.52 -7.14 -29.64
CA ASP A 250 -6.13 -6.92 -30.05
C ASP A 250 -5.17 -6.73 -28.85
N MET A 251 -5.72 -6.70 -27.65
CA MET A 251 -5.01 -6.50 -26.38
C MET A 251 -5.46 -7.57 -25.36
N PRO A 252 -5.18 -8.86 -25.65
CA PRO A 252 -5.62 -9.97 -24.81
C PRO A 252 -4.97 -9.91 -23.41
N GLY A 253 -5.78 -10.11 -22.36
CA GLY A 253 -5.29 -10.35 -21.00
C GLY A 253 -5.40 -9.20 -20.00
N PHE A 254 -5.96 -8.04 -20.39
CA PHE A 254 -6.25 -6.96 -19.44
C PHE A 254 -7.64 -6.33 -19.63
N CYS A 255 -8.13 -5.71 -18.56
CA CYS A 255 -9.28 -4.80 -18.57
C CYS A 255 -8.85 -3.40 -18.10
N LYS A 256 -9.62 -2.39 -18.49
CA LYS A 256 -9.44 -1.02 -18.00
C LYS A 256 -10.42 -0.75 -16.87
N LEU A 257 -9.98 0.04 -15.90
CA LEU A 257 -10.80 0.46 -14.76
C LEU A 257 -10.60 1.95 -14.47
N GLN A 258 -11.68 2.72 -14.41
CA GLN A 258 -11.66 4.06 -13.84
C GLN A 258 -11.83 3.96 -12.31
N SER A 259 -10.71 3.95 -11.59
CA SER A 259 -10.66 3.87 -10.13
C SER A 259 -11.47 4.99 -9.49
N ALA A 260 -12.19 4.65 -8.43
CA ALA A 260 -12.88 5.62 -7.59
C ALA A 260 -11.85 6.53 -6.90
N ALA A 261 -12.18 7.83 -6.82
CA ALA A 261 -11.39 8.80 -6.06
C ALA A 261 -11.65 8.72 -4.54
N ARG A 262 -12.78 8.12 -4.17
CA ARG A 262 -13.23 7.93 -2.79
C ARG A 262 -13.05 6.47 -2.38
N GLY A 263 -12.51 6.27 -1.19
CA GLY A 263 -12.22 4.95 -0.63
C GLY A 263 -10.72 4.69 -0.60
N GLN A 264 -10.22 4.33 0.58
CA GLN A 264 -8.82 3.96 0.78
C GLN A 264 -8.61 2.47 0.48
N GLU A 265 -9.64 1.64 0.65
CA GLU A 265 -9.58 0.18 0.61
C GLU A 265 -10.59 -0.36 -0.42
N PHE A 266 -10.13 -1.17 -1.38
CA PHE A 266 -10.99 -1.85 -2.36
C PHE A 266 -10.88 -3.37 -2.21
N VAL A 267 -11.99 -4.02 -1.85
CA VAL A 267 -12.02 -5.45 -1.51
C VAL A 267 -12.59 -6.27 -2.67
N LEU A 268 -11.94 -7.39 -2.97
CA LEU A 268 -12.39 -8.40 -3.93
C LEU A 268 -12.33 -9.78 -3.28
N ASP A 269 -13.41 -10.56 -3.42
CA ASP A 269 -13.42 -11.97 -3.02
C ASP A 269 -12.74 -12.82 -4.11
N MET A 270 -11.52 -13.30 -3.83
CA MET A 270 -10.74 -14.02 -4.84
C MET A 270 -11.27 -15.43 -5.14
N ASP A 271 -12.14 -15.98 -4.29
CA ASP A 271 -12.74 -17.30 -4.54
C ASP A 271 -13.70 -17.22 -5.75
N GLN A 272 -14.27 -16.03 -6.00
CA GLN A 272 -15.07 -15.74 -7.18
C GLN A 272 -14.21 -15.35 -8.40
N TYR A 273 -12.92 -15.02 -8.20
CA TYR A 273 -12.02 -14.53 -9.25
C TYR A 273 -10.67 -15.27 -9.25
N PRO A 274 -10.64 -16.59 -9.53
CA PRO A 274 -9.44 -17.42 -9.38
C PRO A 274 -8.26 -16.98 -10.26
N GLY A 275 -8.52 -16.31 -11.39
CA GLY A 275 -7.45 -15.74 -12.22
C GLY A 275 -6.67 -14.61 -11.53
N VAL A 276 -7.29 -13.89 -10.58
CA VAL A 276 -6.62 -12.87 -9.76
C VAL A 276 -5.65 -13.53 -8.80
N THR A 277 -6.01 -14.66 -8.17
CA THR A 277 -5.12 -15.43 -7.30
C THR A 277 -3.85 -15.87 -8.05
N ALA A 278 -4.02 -16.41 -9.27
CA ALA A 278 -2.90 -16.84 -10.10
C ALA A 278 -1.98 -15.67 -10.51
N TRP A 279 -2.57 -14.53 -10.88
CA TRP A 279 -1.83 -13.31 -11.18
C TRP A 279 -1.03 -12.81 -9.96
N LEU A 280 -1.68 -12.74 -8.80
CA LEU A 280 -1.07 -12.27 -7.56
C LEU A 280 0.10 -13.18 -7.15
N ALA A 281 -0.09 -14.49 -7.19
CA ALA A 281 0.96 -15.45 -6.84
C ALA A 281 2.21 -15.31 -7.71
N ARG A 282 2.05 -15.04 -9.01
CA ARG A 282 3.17 -14.73 -9.92
C ARG A 282 3.80 -13.39 -9.60
N LEU A 283 2.99 -12.34 -9.38
CA LEU A 283 3.47 -11.01 -9.06
C LEU A 283 4.37 -11.01 -7.81
N LEU A 284 3.89 -11.63 -6.73
CA LEU A 284 4.63 -11.70 -5.46
C LEU A 284 5.89 -12.56 -5.57
N SER A 285 5.83 -13.68 -6.30
CA SER A 285 6.97 -14.58 -6.48
C SER A 285 8.07 -13.99 -7.37
N ASP A 286 7.69 -13.30 -8.45
CA ASP A 286 8.63 -12.83 -9.45
C ASP A 286 9.32 -11.53 -9.01
N LEU A 287 8.57 -10.65 -8.35
CA LEU A 287 8.99 -9.27 -8.09
C LEU A 287 9.13 -8.94 -6.60
N GLY A 288 8.62 -9.78 -5.71
CA GLY A 288 8.55 -9.50 -4.29
C GLY A 288 9.87 -9.74 -3.57
N GLN A 289 10.17 -8.87 -2.60
CA GLN A 289 11.17 -9.11 -1.56
C GLN A 289 10.50 -9.13 -0.18
N PRO A 290 10.78 -10.15 0.66
CA PRO A 290 10.20 -10.20 2.00
C PRO A 290 10.59 -8.98 2.83
N ALA A 291 9.66 -8.50 3.64
CA ALA A 291 9.91 -7.47 4.66
C ALA A 291 10.66 -8.14 5.83
N ARG A 292 11.98 -8.28 5.68
CA ARG A 292 12.85 -8.94 6.66
C ARG A 292 13.36 -8.01 7.72
#